data_AF-A0A5B8Z8L3-F1
#
_entry.id   AF-A0A5B8Z8L3-F1
#
_cell.length_a   1.000
_cell.length_b   1.000
_cell.length_c   1.000
_cell.angle_alpha   90.00
_cell.angle_beta   90.00
_cell.angle_gamma   90.00
#
_symmetry.space_group_name_H-M   'P 1'
#
loop_
_entity.id
_entity.type
_entity.pdbx_description
1 polymer ?
#
loop_
_entity_poly.entity_id
_entity_poly.type
_entity_poly.pdbx_seq_one_letter_code
_entity_poly.pdbx_strand_id
1 'polypeptide(L)'
;MKDELEIFNQIFSTTKEAIEKFMNMLDPVIEFAKDDHERLYYHHIYEEEEQRLSRLDVLIPLISKFESMEDAQAFSPTNNEFNRLLQELNLEKFGLHNFVEHLDLALFQFTDEERSTLLKKLRTDAYKDYQQVKEMLMEINKRFDHDYVDPHAHHDKDHDHLALPNDAQGKKVSSMKKGFSVGSLKT
;
A
#
# COMPACT_ATOMS: atom_id res chain seq x y z
N MET A 1 -6.60 -7.31 -20.22
CA MET A 1 -6.51 -5.94 -19.65
C MET A 1 -7.85 -5.46 -19.12
N LYS A 2 -8.98 -5.68 -19.80
CA LYS A 2 -10.29 -5.23 -19.28
C LYS A 2 -10.66 -5.84 -17.94
N ASP A 3 -10.52 -7.16 -17.79
CA ASP A 3 -10.78 -7.85 -16.52
C ASP A 3 -9.88 -7.31 -15.39
N GLU A 4 -8.62 -7.02 -15.69
CA GLU A 4 -7.69 -6.39 -14.75
C GLU A 4 -8.13 -4.96 -14.36
N LEU A 5 -8.67 -4.19 -15.30
CA LEU A 5 -9.18 -2.85 -15.00
C LEU A 5 -10.39 -2.89 -14.08
N GLU A 6 -11.32 -3.82 -14.28
CA GLU A 6 -12.50 -3.99 -13.42
C GLU A 6 -12.09 -4.29 -11.98
N ILE A 7 -11.08 -5.15 -11.82
CA ILE A 7 -10.49 -5.45 -10.52
C ILE A 7 -9.82 -4.21 -9.92
N PHE A 8 -9.00 -3.47 -10.69
CA PHE A 8 -8.37 -2.25 -10.20
C PHE A 8 -9.43 -1.21 -9.77
N ASN A 9 -10.48 -1.03 -10.56
CA ASN A 9 -11.58 -0.11 -10.25
C ASN A 9 -12.22 -0.46 -8.91
N GLN A 10 -12.56 -1.74 -8.71
CA GLN A 10 -13.14 -2.22 -7.47
C GLN A 10 -12.20 -1.99 -6.27
N ILE A 11 -10.92 -2.35 -6.42
CA ILE A 11 -9.90 -2.18 -5.36
C ILE A 11 -9.77 -0.71 -4.97
N PHE A 12 -9.54 0.17 -5.93
CA PHE A 12 -9.30 1.59 -5.63
C PHE A 12 -10.55 2.31 -5.15
N SER A 13 -11.75 1.91 -5.60
CA SER A 13 -13.01 2.41 -5.05
C SER A 13 -13.19 1.98 -3.59
N THR A 14 -12.90 0.71 -3.28
CA THR A 14 -12.97 0.19 -1.90
C THR A 14 -11.94 0.85 -1.00
N THR A 15 -10.74 1.08 -1.52
CA THR A 15 -9.65 1.77 -0.82
C THR A 15 -10.02 3.21 -0.52
N LYS A 16 -10.65 3.91 -1.45
CA LYS A 16 -11.16 5.27 -1.23
C LYS A 16 -12.11 5.33 -0.03
N GLU A 17 -13.10 4.45 0.02
CA GLU A 17 -14.02 4.37 1.16
C GLU A 17 -13.32 3.98 2.47
N ALA A 18 -12.30 3.12 2.41
CA ALA A 18 -11.51 2.70 3.56
C ALA A 18 -10.72 3.87 4.15
N ILE A 19 -10.11 4.69 3.29
CA ILE A 19 -9.38 5.90 3.68
C ILE A 19 -10.35 6.90 4.33
N GLU A 20 -11.51 7.16 3.73
CA GLU A 20 -12.53 8.05 4.33
C GLU A 20 -12.95 7.56 5.72
N LYS A 21 -13.17 6.25 5.91
CA LYS A 21 -13.49 5.68 7.24
C LYS A 21 -12.33 5.87 8.23
N PHE A 22 -11.09 5.69 7.77
CA PHE A 22 -9.90 5.87 8.62
C PHE A 22 -9.70 7.34 9.01
N MET A 23 -9.85 8.28 8.07
CA MET A 23 -9.76 9.72 8.33
C MET A 23 -10.84 10.18 9.34
N ASN A 24 -12.09 9.74 9.16
CA ASN A 24 -13.16 10.02 10.13
C ASN A 24 -12.85 9.48 11.54
N MET A 25 -12.08 8.38 11.66
CA MET A 25 -11.61 7.88 12.95
C MET A 25 -10.51 8.76 13.55
N LEU A 26 -9.66 9.36 12.73
CA LEU A 26 -8.56 10.23 13.16
C LEU A 26 -9.03 11.64 13.52
N ASP A 27 -10.10 12.16 12.92
CA ASP A 27 -10.64 13.50 13.20
C ASP A 27 -10.73 13.82 14.70
N PRO A 28 -11.44 13.03 15.55
CA PRO A 28 -11.51 13.32 16.99
C PRO A 28 -10.17 13.15 17.70
N VAL A 29 -9.27 12.30 17.19
CA VAL A 29 -7.94 12.10 17.78
C VAL A 29 -7.07 13.34 17.59
N ILE A 30 -7.17 13.98 16.43
CA ILE A 30 -6.45 15.22 16.11
C ILE A 30 -7.06 16.40 16.89
N GLU A 31 -8.39 16.51 16.93
CA GLU A 31 -9.10 17.59 17.62
C GLU A 31 -8.78 17.58 19.12
N PHE A 32 -8.87 16.40 19.76
CA PHE A 32 -8.69 16.22 21.21
C PHE A 32 -7.29 15.71 21.60
N ALA A 33 -6.28 15.91 20.74
CA ALA A 33 -4.91 15.53 21.02
C ALA A 33 -4.40 16.15 22.34
N LYS A 34 -3.65 15.36 23.12
CA LYS A 34 -3.17 15.69 24.47
C LYS A 34 -1.97 16.64 24.45
N ASP A 35 -1.17 16.56 23.38
CA ASP A 35 0.00 17.39 23.17
C ASP A 35 0.24 17.64 21.67
N ASP A 36 1.17 18.57 21.39
CA ASP A 36 1.50 18.99 20.02
C ASP A 36 2.11 17.86 19.19
N HIS A 37 2.81 16.91 19.84
CA HIS A 37 3.42 15.78 19.14
C HIS A 37 2.35 14.79 18.68
N GLU A 38 1.40 14.42 19.54
CA GLU A 38 0.27 13.57 19.19
C GLU A 38 -0.56 14.21 18.07
N ARG A 39 -0.83 15.52 18.18
CA ARG A 39 -1.53 16.26 17.12
C ARG A 39 -0.78 16.20 15.80
N LEU A 40 0.51 16.56 15.79
CA LEU A 40 1.33 16.57 14.58
C LEU A 40 1.42 15.18 13.95
N TYR A 41 1.60 14.14 14.78
CA TYR A 41 1.71 12.75 14.33
C TYR A 41 0.47 12.30 13.56
N TYR A 42 -0.73 12.46 14.14
CA TYR A 42 -1.96 12.04 13.47
C TYR A 42 -2.37 12.97 12.34
N HIS A 43 -2.09 14.27 12.44
CA HIS A 43 -2.36 15.22 11.36
C HIS A 43 -1.52 14.90 10.12
N HIS A 44 -0.25 14.52 10.29
CA HIS A 44 0.61 14.15 9.17
C HIS A 44 0.08 12.91 8.43
N ILE A 45 -0.31 11.85 9.16
CA ILE A 45 -0.96 10.67 8.57
C ILE A 45 -2.23 11.08 7.82
N TYR A 46 -3.05 11.94 8.42
CA TYR A 46 -4.28 12.44 7.80
C TYR A 46 -4.03 13.17 6.48
N GLU A 47 -3.06 14.09 6.44
CA GLU A 47 -2.69 14.82 5.22
C GLU A 47 -2.20 13.90 4.11
N GLU A 48 -1.40 12.87 4.43
CA GLU A 48 -0.92 11.91 3.44
C GLU A 48 -2.07 11.10 2.82
N GLU A 49 -3.06 10.73 3.64
CA GLU A 49 -4.28 10.06 3.19
C GLU A 49 -5.21 10.99 2.39
N GLU A 50 -5.34 12.25 2.78
CA GLU A 50 -6.10 13.25 2.02
C GLU A 50 -5.51 13.46 0.62
N GLN A 51 -4.18 13.58 0.54
CA GLN A 51 -3.46 13.65 -0.74
C GLN A 51 -3.69 12.39 -1.58
N ARG A 52 -3.79 11.21 -0.95
CA ARG A 52 -4.11 9.95 -1.63
C ARG A 52 -5.54 9.94 -2.16
N LEU A 53 -6.54 10.40 -1.40
CA LEU A 53 -7.90 10.56 -1.90
C LEU A 53 -7.94 11.43 -3.15
N SER A 54 -7.22 12.55 -3.16
CA SER A 54 -7.13 13.41 -4.35
C SER A 54 -6.52 12.70 -5.56
N ARG A 55 -5.58 11.76 -5.37
CA ARG A 55 -5.02 10.96 -6.48
C ARG A 55 -5.99 9.88 -6.94
N LEU A 56 -6.72 9.24 -6.03
CA LEU A 56 -7.76 8.26 -6.36
C LEU A 56 -8.91 8.90 -7.17
N ASP A 57 -9.25 10.16 -6.90
CA ASP A 57 -10.19 10.95 -7.69
C ASP A 57 -9.74 11.20 -9.14
N VAL A 58 -8.45 11.00 -9.44
CA VAL A 58 -7.89 11.05 -10.79
C VAL A 58 -7.76 9.65 -11.39
N LEU A 59 -7.27 8.68 -10.61
CA LEU A 59 -7.00 7.32 -11.08
C LEU A 59 -8.29 6.57 -11.42
N ILE A 60 -9.32 6.61 -10.56
CA ILE A 60 -10.56 5.84 -10.77
C ILE A 60 -11.25 6.26 -12.08
N PRO A 61 -11.46 7.56 -12.38
CA PRO A 61 -12.00 7.96 -13.68
C PRO A 61 -11.11 7.56 -14.86
N LEU A 62 -9.79 7.55 -14.69
CA LEU A 62 -8.86 7.10 -15.73
C LEU A 62 -9.02 5.61 -16.02
N ILE A 63 -9.17 4.77 -14.98
CA ILE A 63 -9.47 3.33 -15.14
C ILE A 63 -10.80 3.17 -15.90
N SER A 64 -11.88 3.83 -15.45
CA SER A 64 -13.19 3.75 -16.11
C SER A 64 -13.17 4.19 -17.58
N LYS A 65 -12.37 5.21 -17.90
CA LYS A 65 -12.17 5.60 -19.30
C LYS A 65 -11.62 4.43 -20.12
N PHE A 66 -10.57 3.76 -19.65
CA PHE A 66 -9.97 2.61 -20.36
C PHE A 66 -10.88 1.36 -20.38
N GLU A 67 -11.68 1.12 -19.35
CA GLU A 67 -12.68 0.03 -19.34
C GLU A 67 -13.69 0.18 -20.48
N SER A 68 -14.14 1.43 -20.70
CA SER A 68 -15.12 1.77 -21.73
C SER A 68 -14.57 1.78 -23.17
N MET A 69 -13.23 1.75 -23.34
CA MET A 69 -12.64 1.74 -24.68
C MET A 69 -12.79 0.38 -25.36
N GLU A 70 -13.28 0.36 -26.61
CA GLU A 70 -13.38 -0.86 -27.41
C GLU A 70 -12.11 -1.12 -28.25
N ASP A 71 -11.29 -0.10 -28.47
CA ASP A 71 -10.08 -0.19 -29.27
C ASP A 71 -8.95 -0.92 -28.53
N ALA A 72 -8.56 -2.09 -29.04
CA ALA A 72 -7.44 -2.85 -28.51
C ALA A 72 -6.09 -2.10 -28.62
N GLN A 73 -5.95 -1.17 -29.57
CA GLN A 73 -4.74 -0.33 -29.71
C GLN A 73 -4.61 0.71 -28.60
N ALA A 74 -5.67 0.94 -27.81
CA ALA A 74 -5.60 1.80 -26.64
C ALA A 74 -4.55 1.29 -25.62
N PHE A 75 -4.33 -0.03 -25.56
CA PHE A 75 -3.38 -0.69 -24.66
C PHE A 75 -2.01 -0.88 -25.31
N SER A 76 -1.45 0.19 -25.88
CA SER A 76 -0.14 0.19 -26.53
C SER A 76 0.89 0.99 -25.72
N PRO A 77 2.15 0.54 -25.60
CA PRO A 77 3.23 1.34 -25.01
C PRO A 77 3.48 2.69 -25.70
N THR A 78 3.04 2.84 -26.96
CA THR A 78 3.12 4.11 -27.70
C THR A 78 1.99 5.08 -27.35
N ASN A 79 0.98 4.63 -26.59
CA ASN A 79 -0.11 5.46 -26.12
C ASN A 79 0.28 6.14 -24.79
N ASN A 80 0.45 7.47 -24.84
CA ASN A 80 0.79 8.26 -23.66
C ASN A 80 -0.24 8.16 -22.54
N GLU A 81 -1.53 8.01 -22.84
CA GLU A 81 -2.55 7.86 -21.80
C GLU A 81 -2.46 6.50 -21.12
N PHE A 82 -2.05 5.46 -21.85
CA PHE A 82 -1.85 4.14 -21.26
C PHE A 82 -0.62 4.14 -20.35
N ASN A 83 0.46 4.80 -20.78
CA ASN A 83 1.64 4.99 -19.93
C ASN A 83 1.30 5.78 -18.66
N ARG A 84 0.45 6.83 -18.75
CA ARG A 84 -0.05 7.55 -17.58
C ARG A 84 -0.84 6.62 -16.66
N LEU A 85 -1.76 5.81 -17.19
CA LEU A 85 -2.50 4.84 -16.37
C LEU A 85 -1.54 3.91 -15.60
N LEU A 86 -0.51 3.37 -16.27
CA LEU A 86 0.47 2.50 -15.60
C LEU A 86 1.28 3.24 -14.52
N GLN A 87 1.60 4.52 -14.72
CA GLN A 87 2.29 5.34 -13.72
C GLN A 87 1.41 5.55 -12.48
N GLU A 88 0.15 5.93 -12.68
CA GLU A 88 -0.81 6.15 -11.59
C GLU A 88 -1.07 4.85 -10.82
N LEU A 89 -1.23 3.71 -11.51
CA LEU A 89 -1.37 2.40 -10.88
C LEU A 89 -0.14 2.00 -10.05
N ASN A 90 1.07 2.24 -10.58
CA ASN A 90 2.30 1.96 -9.83
C ASN A 90 2.45 2.88 -8.61
N LEU A 91 2.06 4.15 -8.72
CA LEU A 91 2.08 5.07 -7.58
C LEU A 91 1.09 4.61 -6.50
N GLU A 92 -0.12 4.22 -6.88
CA GLU A 92 -1.13 3.76 -5.92
C GLU A 92 -0.86 2.34 -5.39
N LYS A 93 -0.01 1.54 -6.03
CA LYS A 93 0.60 0.35 -5.39
C LYS A 93 1.36 0.75 -4.11
N PHE A 94 2.19 1.79 -4.18
CA PHE A 94 2.88 2.32 -3.00
C PHE A 94 1.91 3.02 -2.05
N GLY A 95 0.86 3.67 -2.58
CA GLY A 95 -0.23 4.21 -1.77
C GLY A 95 -0.87 3.15 -0.86
N LEU A 96 -1.24 2.00 -1.42
CA LEU A 96 -1.81 0.88 -0.66
C LEU A 96 -0.84 0.33 0.39
N HIS A 97 0.44 0.17 0.04
CA HIS A 97 1.47 -0.25 1.00
C HIS A 97 1.53 0.71 2.20
N ASN A 98 1.64 2.02 1.95
CA ASN A 98 1.70 3.03 3.00
C ASN A 98 0.40 3.06 3.82
N PHE A 99 -0.76 2.83 3.19
CA PHE A 99 -2.02 2.73 3.92
C PHE A 99 -2.01 1.57 4.93
N VAL A 100 -1.50 0.40 4.53
CA VAL A 100 -1.35 -0.75 5.44
C VAL A 100 -0.44 -0.38 6.61
N GLU A 101 0.67 0.32 6.36
CA GLU A 101 1.57 0.79 7.43
C GLU A 101 0.88 1.78 8.37
N HIS A 102 0.09 2.73 7.86
CA HIS A 102 -0.70 3.66 8.68
C HIS A 102 -1.73 2.95 9.54
N LEU A 103 -2.37 1.90 9.02
CA LEU A 103 -3.29 1.07 9.79
C LEU A 103 -2.56 0.27 10.87
N ASP A 104 -1.38 -0.27 10.59
CA ASP A 104 -0.55 -0.98 11.57
C ASP A 104 -0.06 -0.02 12.68
N LEU A 105 0.33 1.20 12.33
CA LEU A 105 0.66 2.26 13.30
C LEU A 105 -0.54 2.62 14.19
N ALA A 106 -1.72 2.78 13.60
CA ALA A 106 -2.94 3.07 14.34
C ALA A 106 -3.35 1.90 15.25
N LEU A 107 -3.17 0.65 14.81
CA LEU A 107 -3.43 -0.56 15.61
C LEU A 107 -2.54 -0.66 16.85
N PHE A 108 -1.33 -0.10 16.81
CA PHE A 108 -0.46 -0.04 17.98
C PHE A 108 -1.00 0.91 19.05
N GLN A 109 -1.69 1.99 18.66
CA GLN A 109 -2.16 3.03 19.56
C GLN A 109 -3.63 2.87 20.00
N PHE A 110 -4.51 2.42 19.10
CA PHE A 110 -5.94 2.29 19.36
C PHE A 110 -6.28 0.87 19.82
N THR A 111 -6.25 0.68 21.13
CA THR A 111 -6.43 -0.63 21.77
C THR A 111 -7.87 -0.93 22.17
N ASP A 112 -8.80 0.02 22.04
CA ASP A 112 -10.22 -0.25 22.29
C ASP A 112 -10.80 -1.19 21.24
N GLU A 113 -11.78 -1.97 21.65
CA GLU A 113 -12.34 -3.07 20.86
C GLU A 113 -12.97 -2.58 19.55
N GLU A 114 -13.68 -1.44 19.59
CA GLU A 114 -14.39 -0.88 18.45
C GLU A 114 -13.41 -0.46 17.34
N ARG A 115 -12.46 0.42 17.65
CA ARG A 115 -11.47 0.88 16.67
C ARG A 115 -10.53 -0.22 16.25
N SER A 116 -10.08 -1.07 17.17
CA SER A 116 -9.18 -2.20 16.84
C SER A 116 -9.85 -3.18 15.88
N THR A 117 -11.15 -3.46 16.05
CA THR A 117 -11.89 -4.34 15.13
C THR A 117 -12.01 -3.75 13.75
N LEU A 118 -12.37 -2.46 13.65
CA LEU A 118 -12.46 -1.76 12.37
C LEU A 118 -11.09 -1.71 11.67
N LEU A 119 -10.03 -1.29 12.37
CA LEU A 119 -8.68 -1.20 11.81
C LEU A 119 -8.15 -2.55 11.33
N LYS A 120 -8.36 -3.65 12.09
CA LYS A 120 -7.95 -5.00 11.64
C LYS A 120 -8.64 -5.41 10.35
N LYS A 121 -9.92 -5.07 10.20
CA LYS A 121 -10.67 -5.32 8.96
C LYS A 121 -10.09 -4.52 7.81
N LEU A 122 -9.97 -3.19 7.96
CA LEU A 122 -9.39 -2.31 6.94
C LEU A 122 -7.99 -2.78 6.52
N ARG A 123 -7.17 -3.17 7.49
CA ARG A 123 -5.80 -3.64 7.29
C ARG A 123 -5.74 -4.95 6.53
N THR A 124 -6.63 -5.89 6.85
CA THR A 124 -6.73 -7.17 6.14
C THR A 124 -7.16 -6.97 4.69
N ASP A 125 -8.19 -6.14 4.47
CA ASP A 125 -8.71 -5.83 3.15
C ASP A 125 -7.64 -5.10 2.31
N ALA A 126 -7.02 -4.04 2.84
CA ALA A 126 -5.98 -3.27 2.16
C ALA A 126 -4.72 -4.10 1.84
N TYR A 127 -4.31 -5.00 2.74
CA TYR A 127 -3.18 -5.89 2.48
C TYR A 127 -3.47 -6.87 1.34
N LYS A 128 -4.66 -7.47 1.33
CA LYS A 128 -5.09 -8.36 0.24
C LYS A 128 -5.08 -7.62 -1.10
N ASP A 129 -5.65 -6.42 -1.11
CA ASP A 129 -5.73 -5.57 -2.30
C ASP A 129 -4.33 -5.15 -2.79
N TYR A 130 -3.43 -4.79 -1.87
CA TYR A 130 -2.02 -4.51 -2.18
C TYR A 130 -1.33 -5.68 -2.89
N GLN A 131 -1.46 -6.90 -2.35
CA GLN A 131 -0.86 -8.09 -2.97
C GLN A 131 -1.42 -8.34 -4.35
N GLN A 132 -2.74 -8.22 -4.52
CA GLN A 132 -3.39 -8.41 -5.81
C GLN A 132 -2.92 -7.37 -6.84
N VAL A 133 -2.85 -6.09 -6.47
CA VAL A 133 -2.34 -5.01 -7.33
C VAL A 133 -0.88 -5.26 -7.72
N LYS A 134 -0.05 -5.67 -6.75
CA LYS A 134 1.36 -6.00 -6.96
C LYS A 134 1.53 -7.12 -7.99
N GLU A 135 0.84 -8.24 -7.81
CA GLU A 135 0.89 -9.37 -8.74
C GLU A 135 0.41 -8.97 -10.14
N MET A 136 -0.71 -8.24 -10.23
CA MET A 136 -1.26 -7.80 -11.51
C MET A 136 -0.31 -6.86 -12.26
N LEU A 137 0.31 -5.90 -11.56
CA LEU A 137 1.28 -4.99 -12.17
C LEU A 137 2.55 -5.71 -12.63
N MET A 138 2.99 -6.74 -11.89
CA MET A 138 4.10 -7.59 -12.35
C MET A 138 3.75 -8.30 -13.67
N GLU A 139 2.55 -8.88 -13.78
CA GLU A 139 2.10 -9.55 -15.01
C GLU A 139 1.84 -8.56 -16.17
N ILE A 140 1.40 -7.33 -15.89
CA ILE A 140 1.29 -6.25 -16.88
C ILE A 140 2.68 -5.88 -17.39
N ASN A 141 3.64 -5.64 -16.50
CA ASN A 141 5.00 -5.27 -16.89
C ASN A 141 5.64 -6.34 -17.78
N LYS A 142 5.50 -7.64 -17.43
CA LYS A 142 5.97 -8.74 -18.28
C LYS A 142 5.39 -8.73 -19.70
N ARG A 143 4.15 -8.24 -19.89
CA ARG A 143 3.50 -8.17 -21.20
C ARG A 143 3.96 -6.98 -22.04
N PHE A 144 4.22 -5.84 -21.41
CA PHE A 144 4.42 -4.58 -22.12
C PHE A 144 5.85 -4.06 -22.11
N ASP A 145 6.70 -4.56 -21.21
CA ASP A 145 8.09 -4.15 -21.12
C ASP A 145 8.99 -5.37 -20.85
N HIS A 146 9.83 -5.70 -21.82
CA HIS A 146 10.70 -6.88 -21.75
C HIS A 146 12.00 -6.57 -20.97
N ASP A 147 12.28 -5.29 -20.70
CA ASP A 147 13.49 -4.79 -20.03
C ASP A 147 13.17 -3.97 -18.76
N TYR A 148 11.91 -3.91 -18.31
CA TYR A 148 11.53 -3.22 -17.08
C TYR A 148 12.15 -3.89 -15.85
N VAL A 149 13.11 -3.21 -15.25
CA VAL A 149 13.57 -3.49 -13.89
C VAL A 149 12.91 -2.46 -13.00
N ASP A 150 11.93 -2.89 -12.18
CA ASP A 150 11.35 -2.02 -11.15
C ASP A 150 12.52 -1.49 -10.28
N PRO A 151 12.85 -0.19 -10.35
CA PRO A 151 13.99 0.38 -9.63
C PRO A 151 13.77 0.33 -8.12
N HIS A 152 12.54 0.06 -7.68
CA HIS A 152 12.13 -0.09 -6.29
C HIS A 152 11.87 -1.55 -5.90
N ALA A 153 12.14 -2.54 -6.77
CA ALA A 153 12.10 -3.97 -6.42
C ALA A 153 13.02 -4.33 -5.24
N HIS A 154 13.95 -3.44 -4.86
CA HIS A 154 14.77 -3.57 -3.67
C HIS A 154 13.98 -3.48 -2.36
N HIS A 155 12.81 -2.80 -2.33
CA HIS A 155 11.90 -2.82 -1.18
C HIS A 155 11.18 -4.17 -1.02
N ASP A 156 11.10 -4.96 -2.10
CA ASP A 156 10.39 -6.24 -2.13
C ASP A 156 11.30 -7.48 -1.94
N LYS A 157 12.63 -7.28 -1.90
CA LYS A 157 13.61 -8.40 -1.97
C LYS A 157 13.81 -9.15 -0.65
N ASP A 158 13.47 -8.56 0.49
CA ASP A 158 13.75 -9.12 1.80
C ASP A 158 12.49 -9.15 2.68
N HIS A 159 11.69 -10.21 2.53
CA HIS A 159 10.50 -10.51 3.33
C HIS A 159 9.36 -9.47 3.22
N ASP A 160 8.15 -9.94 2.94
CA ASP A 160 6.96 -9.11 3.06
C ASP A 160 6.72 -8.74 4.53
N HIS A 161 7.12 -7.52 4.92
CA HIS A 161 7.00 -7.05 6.30
C HIS A 161 5.56 -6.69 6.67
N LEU A 162 4.66 -6.60 5.68
CA LEU A 162 3.23 -6.40 5.90
C LEU A 162 2.50 -7.72 6.17
N ALA A 163 3.13 -8.88 5.96
CA ALA A 163 2.54 -10.17 6.29
C ALA A 163 2.32 -10.31 7.81
N LEU A 164 1.15 -10.80 8.22
CA LEU A 164 0.91 -11.07 9.64
C LEU A 164 1.84 -12.18 10.14
N PRO A 165 2.23 -12.17 11.44
CA PRO A 165 3.16 -13.15 12.01
C PRO A 165 2.79 -14.64 11.86
N ASN A 166 1.58 -14.96 11.41
CA ASN A 166 1.10 -16.34 11.21
C ASN A 166 1.26 -16.87 9.78
N ASP A 167 1.61 -16.04 8.79
CA ASP A 167 1.85 -16.50 7.41
C ASP A 167 3.29 -16.98 7.16
N ALA A 168 4.17 -16.85 8.16
CA ALA A 168 5.49 -17.47 8.15
C ALA A 168 5.35 -18.98 8.39
N GLN A 169 5.08 -19.75 7.33
CA GLN A 169 5.36 -21.18 7.33
C GLN A 169 6.81 -21.42 7.78
N GLY A 170 6.93 -21.95 9.00
CA GLY A 170 8.09 -22.56 9.64
C GLY A 170 9.44 -22.49 8.91
N LYS A 171 10.15 -21.37 9.04
CA LYS A 171 11.62 -21.43 9.07
C LYS A 171 12.05 -21.47 10.53
N LYS A 172 12.45 -22.67 10.99
CA LYS A 172 13.20 -22.83 12.24
C LYS A 172 14.41 -21.90 12.18
N VAL A 173 14.39 -20.83 12.97
CA VAL A 173 15.56 -20.00 13.23
C VAL A 173 16.59 -20.90 13.92
N SER A 174 17.62 -21.30 13.17
CA SER A 174 18.78 -21.96 13.78
C SER A 174 19.46 -20.94 14.68
N SER A 175 19.51 -21.23 15.97
CA SER A 175 20.18 -20.40 16.96
C SER A 175 21.69 -20.40 16.71
N MET A 176 22.20 -19.50 15.87
CA MET A 176 23.62 -19.18 15.86
C MET A 176 23.91 -18.21 17.02
N LYS A 177 24.33 -18.76 18.16
CA LYS A 177 25.02 -17.99 19.21
C LYS A 177 26.33 -17.45 18.61
N LYS A 178 26.37 -16.17 18.23
CA LYS A 178 27.63 -15.45 18.03
C LYS A 178 28.04 -14.85 19.37
N GLY A 179 29.05 -15.46 20.00
CA GLY A 179 29.73 -14.89 21.15
C GLY A 179 30.48 -13.63 20.74
N PHE A 180 30.27 -12.54 21.47
CA PHE A 180 31.05 -11.32 21.34
C PHE A 180 32.46 -11.56 21.91
N SER A 181 33.46 -11.56 21.02
CA SER A 181 34.87 -11.47 21.38
C SER A 181 35.29 -10.01 21.33
N VAL A 182 35.45 -9.39 22.51
CA VAL A 182 36.07 -8.07 22.66
C VAL A 182 37.58 -8.27 22.59
N GLY A 183 38.17 -7.90 21.46
CA GLY A 183 39.62 -7.91 21.26
C GLY A 183 40.29 -6.88 22.16
N SER A 184 41.19 -7.35 23.02
CA SER A 184 42.07 -6.52 23.84
C SER A 184 42.97 -5.63 22.96
N LEU A 185 42.85 -4.32 23.12
CA LEU A 185 43.88 -3.37 22.71
C LEU A 185 45.13 -3.62 23.56
N LYS A 186 46.19 -4.12 22.92
CA LYS A 186 47.54 -4.11 23.48
C LYS A 186 48.22 -2.79 23.11
N THR A 187 48.62 -2.07 24.16
CA THR A 187 49.71 -1.06 24.28
C THR A 187 49.95 -0.11 23.12
#